data_AF-A0A9N8HYV1-F1
#
_entry.id   AF-A0A9N8HYV1-F1
#
_cell.length_a   1.000
_cell.length_b   1.000
_cell.length_c   1.000
_cell.angle_alpha   90.00
_cell.angle_beta   90.00
_cell.angle_gamma   90.00
#
_symmetry.space_group_name_H-M   'P 1'
#
loop_
_entity.id
_entity.type
_entity.pdbx_description
1 polymer ?
#
loop_
_entity_poly.entity_id
_entity_poly.type
_entity_poly.pdbx_seq_one_letter_code
_entity_poly.pdbx_strand_id
1 'polypeptide(L)'
;MTTEYGQRIWIEQDPKESGQFYRANSYPSFETDDEEDDKDDTDVEMLLGEVDHIFGITSSSKGYGSNGNYFHPTGGSNRKVSLNLPSQNIQTIRFQVVVWNIGTLDVASGTVPMTFRISLFWNDVPAGSPPGSPSKPQRRTKDMSFQMKGRQKAVPQRMDISSEDNKNNTDEAIDIPPISILNVSTFTIIGSPEIDMLDCESRLVRWTCMYRATVVQGRINVSAFPHDCHTIALEMAILSHRKAGQRWDRRFWRLGLATEDDVRVSRKALQIPYGLVVDHVRIPGEGILPLMKSYNTQESSASSSNHGAGLQFQFCSQQDKSFDRRSFCSIPDVYLRVSLMVIRESGYYDRNIVPLLAFLNVVAAAVTLILDPSHFFHRGLLILNIAFNQIGIRLSVDKNLPSVGYEIRMQSILNEFFFILLALILEAGTVYALEIDWTISSRYLKWVDALAACLALGHNAYTVRSYYVARNQARQKYCQGILEKELSARFSTRGPLVV
;
A
#
# COMPACT_ATOMS: atom_id res chain seq x y z
N MET A 1 -4.52 -18.31 31.41
CA MET A 1 -4.52 -19.63 30.77
C MET A 1 -3.17 -19.84 30.13
N THR A 2 -2.33 -20.59 30.83
CA THR A 2 -0.98 -21.02 30.45
C THR A 2 -1.09 -22.42 29.87
N THR A 3 -0.53 -22.63 28.68
CA THR A 3 -0.18 -23.98 28.22
C THR A 3 1.26 -23.93 27.71
N GLU A 4 2.16 -24.27 28.63
CA GLU A 4 3.40 -24.95 28.34
C GLU A 4 3.06 -26.29 27.69
N TYR A 5 3.68 -26.60 26.55
CA TYR A 5 4.27 -27.92 26.21
C TYR A 5 4.75 -27.85 24.77
N GLY A 6 6.06 -27.96 24.61
CA GLY A 6 6.70 -28.12 23.31
C GLY A 6 6.49 -29.54 22.79
N GLN A 7 6.00 -29.65 21.56
CA GLN A 7 6.16 -30.84 20.74
C GLN A 7 6.90 -30.41 19.46
N ARG A 8 8.14 -30.90 19.31
CA ARG A 8 8.88 -30.87 18.04
C ARG A 8 8.34 -32.01 17.19
N ILE A 9 7.64 -31.67 16.11
CA ILE A 9 7.33 -32.62 15.04
C ILE A 9 8.53 -32.60 14.10
N TRP A 10 9.28 -33.71 14.06
CA TRP A 10 10.24 -33.97 12.99
C TRP A 10 9.45 -34.54 11.81
N ILE A 11 9.43 -33.81 10.70
CA ILE A 11 9.01 -34.36 9.41
C ILE A 11 10.31 -34.75 8.71
N GLU A 12 10.57 -36.04 8.71
CA GLU A 12 11.62 -36.68 7.91
C GLU A 12 11.15 -36.66 6.45
N GLN A 13 11.80 -35.84 5.62
CA GLN A 13 11.60 -35.88 4.17
C GLN A 13 12.66 -36.81 3.58
N ASP A 14 12.19 -37.97 3.10
CA ASP A 14 12.97 -38.89 2.29
C ASP A 14 13.44 -38.21 1.00
N PRO A 15 14.74 -38.22 0.67
CA PRO A 15 15.25 -37.73 -0.60
C PRO A 15 15.42 -38.91 -1.55
N LYS A 16 14.45 -39.15 -2.43
CA LYS A 16 14.60 -39.96 -3.65
C LYS A 16 13.34 -39.85 -4.49
N GLU A 17 13.37 -39.00 -5.51
CA GLU A 17 12.97 -39.40 -6.86
C GLU A 17 13.44 -38.36 -7.87
N SER A 18 14.47 -38.77 -8.58
CA SER A 18 14.98 -38.17 -9.81
C SER A 18 13.95 -38.35 -10.92
N GLY A 19 13.39 -37.24 -11.42
CA GLY A 19 12.60 -37.19 -12.65
C GLY A 19 13.14 -36.11 -13.58
N GLN A 20 13.86 -36.54 -14.61
CA GLN A 20 14.29 -35.73 -15.76
C GLN A 20 13.10 -35.33 -16.65
N PHE A 21 13.35 -34.38 -17.56
CA PHE A 21 12.52 -33.90 -18.70
C PHE A 21 11.52 -32.76 -18.35
N TYR A 22 11.40 -31.62 -19.06
CA TYR A 22 11.86 -31.18 -20.39
C TYR A 22 12.37 -29.72 -20.36
N ARG A 23 13.34 -29.43 -21.23
CA ARG A 23 13.91 -28.12 -21.55
C ARG A 23 13.36 -27.69 -22.92
N ALA A 24 12.52 -26.64 -22.95
CA ALA A 24 12.06 -25.86 -24.12
C ALA A 24 10.96 -24.91 -23.59
N ASN A 25 10.89 -23.59 -23.80
CA ASN A 25 11.23 -22.78 -24.95
C ASN A 25 11.80 -21.41 -24.52
N SER A 26 12.83 -20.98 -25.25
CA SER A 26 13.22 -19.59 -25.43
C SER A 26 12.09 -18.84 -26.15
N TYR A 27 11.56 -17.79 -25.53
CA TYR A 27 10.69 -16.82 -26.21
C TYR A 27 11.57 -15.81 -26.96
N PRO A 28 11.26 -15.47 -28.22
CA PRO A 28 11.92 -14.36 -28.90
C PRO A 28 11.42 -13.05 -28.28
N SER A 29 12.36 -12.18 -27.91
CA SER A 29 12.10 -10.78 -27.63
C SER A 29 11.61 -10.11 -28.91
N PHE A 30 10.34 -9.75 -28.94
CA PHE A 30 9.82 -8.79 -29.92
C PHE A 30 10.24 -7.40 -29.44
N GLU A 31 11.22 -6.82 -30.12
CA GLU A 31 11.44 -5.37 -30.13
C GLU A 31 10.25 -4.75 -30.87
N THR A 32 9.47 -3.92 -30.16
CA THR A 32 8.53 -3.00 -30.79
C THR A 32 9.24 -1.66 -30.87
N ASP A 33 9.60 -1.28 -32.09
CA ASP A 33 9.99 0.09 -32.43
C ASP A 33 8.76 0.99 -32.19
N ASP A 34 8.81 1.78 -31.12
CA ASP A 34 7.88 2.87 -30.89
C ASP A 34 8.33 4.05 -31.77
N GLU A 35 7.79 4.13 -33.00
CA GLU A 35 7.88 5.35 -33.80
C GLU A 35 7.02 6.45 -33.17
N GLU A 36 7.68 7.56 -32.84
CA GLU A 36 7.09 8.83 -32.41
C GLU A 36 6.28 9.43 -33.56
N ASP A 37 4.95 9.58 -33.37
CA ASP A 37 4.11 10.41 -34.23
C ASP A 37 3.83 11.74 -33.50
N ASP A 38 4.72 12.70 -33.74
CA ASP A 38 4.49 14.13 -33.55
C ASP A 38 3.52 14.64 -34.62
N LYS A 39 2.26 14.97 -34.26
CA LYS A 39 1.45 15.96 -35.01
C LYS A 39 0.46 16.74 -34.14
N ASP A 40 0.77 18.03 -34.06
CA ASP A 40 -0.08 19.22 -34.27
C ASP A 40 -1.33 19.43 -33.41
N ASP A 41 -1.15 20.37 -32.46
CA ASP A 41 -1.93 21.60 -32.29
C ASP A 41 -3.24 21.70 -33.10
N THR A 42 -4.36 21.69 -32.37
CA THR A 42 -5.54 22.44 -32.77
C THR A 42 -6.22 23.06 -31.56
N ASP A 43 -6.37 24.37 -31.65
CA ASP A 43 -6.98 25.27 -30.69
C ASP A 43 -8.37 24.82 -30.26
N VAL A 44 -8.59 24.76 -28.94
CA VAL A 44 -9.93 24.86 -28.33
C VAL A 44 -9.85 25.84 -27.17
N GLU A 45 -9.78 27.12 -27.54
CA GLU A 45 -10.28 28.23 -26.71
C GLU A 45 -11.81 28.28 -26.80
N MET A 46 -12.42 28.84 -25.75
CA MET A 46 -13.85 29.16 -25.55
C MET A 46 -14.74 28.06 -24.94
N LEU A 47 -14.88 28.07 -23.61
CA LEU A 47 -15.99 28.77 -22.92
C LEU A 47 -15.99 28.45 -21.42
N LEU A 48 -15.45 29.39 -20.65
CA LEU A 48 -15.75 29.55 -19.24
C LEU A 48 -17.12 30.21 -19.11
N GLY A 49 -18.02 29.56 -18.38
CA GLY A 49 -19.33 30.07 -17.99
C GLY A 49 -19.64 29.64 -16.56
N GLU A 50 -19.13 30.43 -15.62
CA GLU A 50 -19.84 30.97 -14.45
C GLU A 50 -20.97 30.11 -13.83
N VAL A 51 -20.69 29.47 -12.68
CA VAL A 51 -21.69 29.22 -11.63
C VAL A 51 -21.01 29.36 -10.26
N ASP A 52 -21.08 30.56 -9.70
CA ASP A 52 -20.94 30.80 -8.26
C ASP A 52 -22.33 30.73 -7.62
N HIS A 53 -22.53 29.83 -6.65
CA HIS A 53 -23.21 30.08 -5.37
C HIS A 53 -23.48 28.77 -4.63
N ILE A 54 -23.08 28.75 -3.34
CA ILE A 54 -23.74 28.17 -2.15
C ILE A 54 -22.66 27.58 -1.21
N PHE A 55 -22.13 28.43 -0.32
CA PHE A 55 -22.29 28.34 1.14
C PHE A 55 -21.45 29.45 1.78
N GLY A 56 -22.15 30.44 2.34
CA GLY A 56 -21.52 31.53 3.08
C GLY A 56 -21.09 31.10 4.47
N ILE A 57 -20.00 31.70 4.95
CA ILE A 57 -19.89 32.36 6.26
C ILE A 57 -19.07 33.63 5.98
N THR A 58 -19.74 34.77 6.03
CA THR A 58 -19.17 36.10 5.83
C THR A 58 -18.52 36.61 7.11
N SER A 59 -17.25 37.00 7.04
CA SER A 59 -16.67 38.01 7.92
C SER A 59 -16.10 39.13 7.05
N SER A 60 -16.96 40.10 6.71
CA SER A 60 -16.57 41.35 6.08
C SER A 60 -16.64 42.47 7.11
N SER A 61 -15.48 43.01 7.42
CA SER A 61 -15.30 44.29 8.07
C SER A 61 -15.84 45.41 7.18
N LYS A 62 -16.76 46.21 7.71
CA LYS A 62 -16.95 47.59 7.27
C LYS A 62 -16.75 48.51 8.46
N GLY A 63 -15.75 49.37 8.33
CA GLY A 63 -15.61 50.56 9.16
C GLY A 63 -16.65 51.59 8.73
N TYR A 64 -17.31 52.16 9.74
CA TYR A 64 -17.86 53.50 9.71
C TYR A 64 -17.54 54.13 11.06
N GLY A 65 -16.87 55.27 11.02
CA GLY A 65 -16.62 56.09 12.18
C GLY A 65 -17.92 56.73 12.68
N SER A 66 -18.07 56.78 14.00
CA SER A 66 -18.91 57.75 14.69
C SER A 66 -18.41 57.92 16.12
N ASN A 67 -18.36 59.17 16.55
CA ASN A 67 -17.94 59.66 17.85
C ASN A 67 -18.74 59.05 19.02
N GLY A 68 -18.09 58.88 20.18
CA GLY A 68 -18.83 58.79 21.45
C GLY A 68 -18.09 58.13 22.61
N ASN A 69 -17.58 58.98 23.51
CA ASN A 69 -17.48 58.82 24.97
C ASN A 69 -16.66 57.67 25.59
N TYR A 70 -15.55 58.10 26.20
CA TYR A 70 -15.13 57.84 27.58
C TYR A 70 -15.76 56.63 28.28
N PHE A 71 -14.98 55.58 28.51
CA PHE A 71 -14.86 54.95 29.83
C PHE A 71 -13.56 54.15 29.89
N HIS A 72 -12.66 54.58 30.79
CA HIS A 72 -11.49 53.82 31.23
C HIS A 72 -11.94 52.65 32.12
N PRO A 73 -11.50 51.41 31.87
CA PRO A 73 -11.25 50.46 32.93
C PRO A 73 -9.75 50.40 33.20
N THR A 74 -9.43 50.78 34.41
CA THR A 74 -8.11 50.71 35.05
C THR A 74 -7.57 49.28 35.06
N GLY A 75 -6.35 49.11 34.53
CA GLY A 75 -5.27 48.38 35.17
C GLY A 75 -5.54 46.97 35.71
N GLY A 76 -5.92 46.02 34.85
CA GLY A 76 -5.74 44.60 35.12
C GLY A 76 -4.32 44.16 34.75
N SER A 77 -3.44 44.04 35.75
CA SER A 77 -2.09 43.47 35.61
C SER A 77 -2.20 42.03 35.08
N ASN A 78 -2.04 41.85 33.77
CA ASN A 78 -1.77 40.55 33.16
C ASN A 78 -0.36 40.11 33.53
N ARG A 79 -0.21 39.60 34.75
CA ARG A 79 0.93 38.76 35.14
C ARG A 79 0.90 37.54 34.23
N LYS A 80 1.63 37.60 33.10
CA LYS A 80 2.10 36.40 32.40
C LYS A 80 2.94 35.63 33.41
N VAL A 81 2.30 34.72 34.14
CA VAL A 81 2.99 33.69 34.89
C VAL A 81 3.58 32.76 33.83
N SER A 82 4.73 33.12 33.29
CA SER A 82 5.61 32.19 32.62
C SER A 82 6.03 31.18 33.67
N LEU A 83 5.24 30.12 33.82
CA LEU A 83 5.68 28.92 34.49
C LEU A 83 6.89 28.45 33.69
N ASN A 84 8.09 28.80 34.17
CA ASN A 84 9.35 28.20 33.76
C ASN A 84 9.28 26.74 34.21
N LEU A 85 8.51 25.92 33.48
CA LEU A 85 8.66 24.49 33.59
C LEU A 85 10.12 24.22 33.17
N PRO A 86 10.92 23.55 34.01
CA PRO A 86 12.26 23.16 33.62
C PRO A 86 12.15 22.42 32.29
N SER A 87 13.01 22.76 31.33
CA SER A 87 13.10 22.11 30.04
C SER A 87 13.23 20.61 30.26
N GLN A 88 12.11 19.88 30.21
CA GLN A 88 12.11 18.45 30.44
C GLN A 88 12.88 17.85 29.27
N ASN A 89 13.90 17.05 29.56
CA ASN A 89 14.65 16.32 28.54
C ASN A 89 13.69 15.35 27.85
N ILE A 90 13.12 15.77 26.72
CA ILE A 90 12.27 14.95 25.88
C ILE A 90 13.17 13.97 25.15
N GLN A 91 12.93 12.69 25.39
CA GLN A 91 13.61 11.59 24.73
C GLN A 91 12.75 11.07 23.58
N THR A 92 13.40 10.50 22.58
CA THR A 92 12.73 9.99 21.38
C THR A 92 13.07 8.51 21.17
N ILE A 93 12.05 7.74 20.81
CA ILE A 93 12.20 6.38 20.30
C ILE A 93 11.94 6.44 18.81
N ARG A 94 12.98 6.16 18.03
CA ARG A 94 12.98 6.38 16.59
C ARG A 94 12.87 5.06 15.83
N PHE A 95 11.95 5.00 14.88
CA PHE A 95 11.65 3.81 14.08
C PHE A 95 12.33 3.85 12.72
N GLN A 96 12.86 2.71 12.29
CA GLN A 96 13.23 2.41 10.92
C GLN A 96 12.56 1.10 10.51
N VAL A 97 11.91 1.08 9.36
CA VAL A 97 11.16 -0.09 8.89
C VAL A 97 11.59 -0.44 7.47
N VAL A 98 11.99 -1.69 7.26
CA VAL A 98 12.43 -2.19 5.97
C VAL A 98 11.54 -3.35 5.56
N VAL A 99 10.85 -3.23 4.43
CA VAL A 99 9.97 -4.27 3.91
C VAL A 99 10.76 -5.10 2.90
N TRP A 100 10.88 -6.40 3.17
CA TRP A 100 11.68 -7.35 2.38
C TRP A 100 10.85 -8.17 1.41
N ASN A 101 9.63 -8.53 1.80
CA ASN A 101 8.73 -9.30 0.96
C ASN A 101 7.27 -8.97 1.29
N ILE A 102 6.44 -8.93 0.26
CA ILE A 102 4.99 -8.83 0.34
C ILE A 102 4.48 -10.00 -0.50
N GLY A 103 3.78 -10.93 0.13
CA GLY A 103 3.16 -12.04 -0.57
C GLY A 103 1.80 -11.67 -1.14
N THR A 104 1.09 -12.67 -1.68
CA THR A 104 -0.22 -12.51 -2.32
C THR A 104 -1.25 -11.94 -1.36
N LEU A 105 -1.96 -10.91 -1.82
CA LEU A 105 -3.08 -10.35 -1.09
C LEU A 105 -4.27 -11.32 -1.14
N ASP A 106 -4.70 -11.81 0.02
CA ASP A 106 -5.96 -12.53 0.14
C ASP A 106 -7.09 -11.52 0.33
N VAL A 107 -7.80 -11.25 -0.77
CA VAL A 107 -8.93 -10.32 -0.81
C VAL A 107 -10.09 -10.80 0.08
N ALA A 108 -10.29 -12.11 0.19
CA ALA A 108 -11.42 -12.67 0.94
C ALA A 108 -11.23 -12.50 2.45
N SER A 109 -10.03 -12.78 2.96
CA SER A 109 -9.69 -12.56 4.37
C SER A 109 -9.21 -11.14 4.69
N GLY A 110 -8.88 -10.35 3.67
CA GLY A 110 -8.27 -9.04 3.83
C GLY A 110 -6.87 -9.12 4.44
N THR A 111 -6.11 -10.18 4.15
CA THR A 111 -4.78 -10.40 4.76
C THR A 111 -3.65 -10.39 3.74
N VAL A 112 -2.49 -9.90 4.18
CA VAL A 112 -1.27 -9.83 3.36
C VAL A 112 -0.12 -10.44 4.16
N PRO A 113 0.47 -11.56 3.72
CA PRO A 113 1.71 -12.05 4.31
C PRO A 113 2.85 -11.10 3.96
N MET A 114 3.63 -10.70 4.97
CA MET A 114 4.75 -9.79 4.84
C MET A 114 5.98 -10.29 5.57
N THR A 115 7.15 -9.94 5.02
CA THR A 115 8.43 -10.04 5.72
C THR A 115 9.03 -8.65 5.82
N PHE A 116 9.33 -8.21 7.03
CA PHE A 116 9.88 -6.89 7.30
C PHE A 116 10.85 -6.91 8.47
N ARG A 117 11.71 -5.90 8.54
CA ARG A 117 12.66 -5.68 9.62
C ARG A 117 12.32 -4.36 10.29
N ILE A 118 12.29 -4.37 11.61
CA ILE A 118 12.11 -3.17 12.42
C ILE A 118 13.41 -2.90 13.15
N SER A 119 13.88 -1.66 13.09
CA SER A 119 14.96 -1.14 13.93
C SER A 119 14.42 -0.02 14.82
N LEU A 120 14.79 -0.02 16.09
CA LEU A 120 14.50 1.03 17.06
C LEU A 120 15.80 1.68 17.53
N PHE A 121 15.80 3.00 17.64
CA PHE A 121 16.91 3.79 18.15
C PHE A 121 16.46 4.64 19.33
N TRP A 122 17.18 4.59 20.45
CA TRP A 122 16.90 5.42 21.62
C TRP A 122 18.15 5.62 22.47
N ASN A 123 18.18 6.70 23.27
CA ASN A 123 19.24 6.96 24.24
C ASN A 123 18.89 6.30 25.58
N ASP A 124 19.58 5.23 25.94
CA ASP A 124 19.25 4.47 27.15
C ASP A 124 19.58 5.23 28.44
N VAL A 125 18.63 5.25 29.38
CA VAL A 125 18.78 5.86 30.70
C VAL A 125 19.03 4.76 31.73
N PRO A 126 20.21 4.66 32.37
CA PRO A 126 20.47 3.62 33.35
C PRO A 126 19.44 3.65 34.49
N ALA A 127 19.04 2.46 34.95
CA ALA A 127 18.12 2.34 36.08
C ALA A 127 18.72 3.02 37.32
N GLY A 128 17.97 3.92 37.95
CA GLY A 128 18.40 4.60 39.18
C GLY A 128 19.12 5.94 38.98
N SER A 129 19.45 6.36 37.76
CA SER A 129 19.92 7.74 37.55
C SER A 129 18.74 8.71 37.65
N PRO A 130 18.79 9.74 38.53
CA PRO A 130 17.75 10.76 38.58
C PRO A 130 17.65 11.47 37.21
N PRO A 131 16.44 11.78 36.74
CA PRO A 131 16.24 12.41 35.44
C PRO A 131 17.01 13.73 35.38
N GLY A 132 18.02 13.80 34.51
CA GLY A 132 18.85 14.99 34.30
C GLY A 132 20.24 14.98 34.93
N SER A 133 20.66 13.92 35.65
CA SER A 133 22.06 13.83 36.09
C SER A 133 22.97 13.50 34.90
N PRO A 134 23.97 14.36 34.57
CA PRO A 134 24.94 14.05 33.52
C PRO A 134 25.74 12.80 33.93
N SER A 135 25.67 11.75 33.12
CA SER A 135 26.48 10.55 33.33
C SER A 135 27.95 10.90 33.13
N LYS A 136 28.81 10.61 34.11
CA LYS A 136 30.26 10.75 33.93
C LYS A 136 30.70 9.82 32.79
N PRO A 137 31.48 10.31 31.82
CA PRO A 137 31.96 9.49 30.71
C PRO A 137 32.89 8.40 31.27
N GLN A 138 32.39 7.18 31.38
CA GLN A 138 33.24 6.01 31.60
C GLN A 138 33.84 5.63 30.25
N ARG A 139 35.18 5.58 30.16
CA ARG A 139 35.92 5.04 29.02
C ARG A 139 35.58 3.55 28.88
N ARG A 140 34.49 3.24 28.18
CA ARG A 140 34.08 1.86 27.86
C ARG A 140 34.78 1.39 26.59
N THR A 141 35.15 0.11 26.60
CA THR A 141 35.72 -0.62 25.48
C THR A 141 34.68 -0.78 24.37
N LYS A 142 35.14 -0.61 23.12
CA LYS A 142 34.33 -0.27 21.94
C LYS A 142 33.50 -1.43 21.36
N ASP A 143 33.56 -2.63 21.93
CA ASP A 143 32.92 -3.85 21.40
C ASP A 143 32.24 -4.66 22.51
N MET A 144 31.13 -4.16 23.06
CA MET A 144 30.23 -4.98 23.88
C MET A 144 29.09 -5.52 23.01
N SER A 145 28.98 -6.84 22.89
CA SER A 145 27.78 -7.48 22.35
C SER A 145 26.73 -7.64 23.44
N PHE A 146 25.47 -7.45 23.10
CA PHE A 146 24.35 -7.63 24.02
C PHE A 146 23.51 -8.83 23.59
N GLN A 147 23.11 -9.65 24.57
CA GLN A 147 22.20 -10.77 24.35
C GLN A 147 20.84 -10.47 24.98
N MET A 148 19.77 -10.76 24.23
CA MET A 148 18.40 -10.65 24.72
C MET A 148 18.16 -11.62 25.89
N LYS A 149 17.65 -11.09 27.00
CA LYS A 149 17.09 -11.86 28.12
C LYS A 149 15.58 -11.65 28.16
N GLY A 150 14.84 -12.50 27.44
CA GLY A 150 13.41 -12.33 27.21
C GLY A 150 13.10 -11.32 26.11
N ARG A 151 11.97 -10.61 26.20
CA ARG A 151 11.52 -9.67 25.14
C ARG A 151 11.92 -8.21 25.36
N GLN A 152 12.22 -7.83 26.60
CA GLN A 152 12.30 -6.42 27.01
C GLN A 152 13.62 -6.05 27.69
N LYS A 153 14.57 -6.98 27.79
CA LYS A 153 15.85 -6.74 28.45
C LYS A 153 16.99 -7.33 27.65
N ALA A 154 18.11 -6.62 27.63
CA ALA A 154 19.38 -7.06 27.07
C ALA A 154 20.45 -7.02 28.14
N VAL A 155 21.32 -8.03 28.15
CA VAL A 155 22.44 -8.14 29.09
C VAL A 155 23.72 -8.23 28.27
N PRO A 156 24.81 -7.54 28.67
CA PRO A 156 26.09 -7.68 27.99
C PRO A 156 26.55 -9.14 28.00
N GLN A 157 26.89 -9.67 26.84
CA GLN A 157 27.45 -11.01 26.70
C GLN A 157 28.90 -10.93 27.17
N ARG A 158 29.18 -11.50 28.35
CA ARG A 158 30.55 -11.59 28.84
C ARG A 158 31.27 -12.66 28.02
N MET A 159 32.33 -12.29 27.32
CA MET A 159 33.33 -13.28 26.89
C MET A 159 34.00 -13.82 28.16
N ASP A 160 34.14 -15.14 28.24
CA ASP A 160 34.47 -15.95 29.42
C ASP A 160 35.77 -15.56 30.15
N ILE A 161 35.77 -14.42 30.84
CA ILE A 161 36.82 -14.06 31.79
C ILE A 161 36.32 -14.50 33.16
N SER A 162 36.89 -15.59 33.64
CA SER A 162 36.57 -16.37 34.84
C SER A 162 36.77 -15.63 36.16
N SER A 163 36.11 -14.49 36.37
CA SER A 163 36.18 -13.72 37.63
C SER A 163 34.90 -13.82 38.45
N GLU A 164 35.00 -14.48 39.61
CA GLU A 164 33.93 -14.69 40.59
C GLU A 164 33.44 -13.39 41.29
N ASP A 165 34.10 -12.25 41.07
CA ASP A 165 33.82 -10.98 41.78
C ASP A 165 32.62 -10.16 41.27
N ASN A 166 31.79 -10.72 40.38
CA ASN A 166 31.01 -9.89 39.46
C ASN A 166 29.48 -9.93 39.68
N LYS A 167 29.04 -10.05 40.94
CA LYS A 167 27.60 -10.04 41.34
C LYS A 167 26.93 -8.66 41.29
N ASN A 168 27.69 -7.56 41.26
CA ASN A 168 27.11 -6.20 41.28
C ASN A 168 26.88 -5.58 39.89
N ASN A 169 27.19 -6.28 38.79
CA ASN A 169 27.10 -5.70 37.44
C ASN A 169 25.73 -5.89 36.75
N THR A 170 24.66 -6.12 37.52
CA THR A 170 23.29 -6.14 36.98
C THR A 170 22.83 -4.77 36.46
N ASP A 171 23.53 -3.71 36.84
CA ASP A 171 23.23 -2.31 36.50
C ASP A 171 23.53 -1.97 35.03
N GLU A 172 24.12 -2.88 34.27
CA GLU A 172 24.40 -2.69 32.83
C GLU A 172 23.32 -3.26 31.90
N ALA A 173 22.22 -3.80 32.45
CA ALA A 173 21.11 -4.26 31.62
C ALA A 173 20.45 -3.09 30.89
N ILE A 174 20.13 -3.29 29.61
CA ILE A 174 19.42 -2.31 28.78
C ILE A 174 17.96 -2.74 28.69
N ASP A 175 17.05 -1.84 29.06
CA ASP A 175 15.61 -2.03 28.85
C ASP A 175 15.24 -1.68 27.41
N ILE A 176 14.46 -2.55 26.77
CA ILE A 176 14.06 -2.42 25.36
C ILE A 176 12.60 -1.95 25.28
N PRO A 177 12.29 -0.95 24.44
CA PRO A 177 10.92 -0.52 24.24
C PRO A 177 10.01 -1.67 23.76
N PRO A 178 8.87 -1.93 24.41
CA PRO A 178 7.99 -3.04 24.08
C PRO A 178 7.15 -2.73 22.84
N ILE A 179 7.67 -3.09 21.67
CA ILE A 179 6.96 -2.93 20.40
C ILE A 179 5.77 -3.88 20.29
N SER A 180 4.66 -3.34 19.79
CA SER A 180 3.41 -4.04 19.49
C SER A 180 3.07 -3.80 18.02
N ILE A 181 2.78 -4.86 17.28
CA ILE A 181 2.30 -4.79 15.89
C ILE A 181 0.78 -4.95 15.96
N LEU A 182 0.04 -3.92 15.56
CA LEU A 182 -1.38 -3.78 15.91
C LEU A 182 -2.29 -4.54 14.95
N ASN A 183 -1.95 -4.59 13.67
CA ASN A 183 -2.79 -5.16 12.62
C ASN A 183 -2.22 -6.47 12.08
N VAL A 184 -1.79 -7.38 12.95
CA VAL A 184 -1.32 -8.72 12.55
C VAL A 184 -2.20 -9.81 13.15
N SER A 185 -2.52 -10.83 12.34
CA SER A 185 -3.22 -12.02 12.82
C SER A 185 -2.25 -13.05 13.39
N THR A 186 -1.11 -13.24 12.71
CA THR A 186 -0.03 -14.13 13.12
C THR A 186 1.31 -13.48 12.82
N PHE A 187 2.33 -13.79 13.61
CA PHE A 187 3.71 -13.41 13.30
C PHE A 187 4.71 -14.38 13.91
N THR A 188 5.88 -14.46 13.28
CA THR A 188 7.04 -15.22 13.72
C THR A 188 8.29 -14.36 13.59
N ILE A 189 9.19 -14.45 14.56
CA ILE A 189 10.50 -13.79 14.51
C ILE A 189 11.43 -14.64 13.63
N ILE A 190 12.15 -14.00 12.71
CA ILE A 190 13.18 -14.64 11.88
C ILE A 190 14.54 -14.31 12.50
N GLY A 191 15.30 -15.33 12.87
CA GLY A 191 16.60 -15.15 13.53
C GLY A 191 16.47 -14.70 14.98
N SER A 192 17.54 -14.10 15.51
CA SER A 192 17.58 -13.53 16.87
C SER A 192 17.60 -12.00 16.79
N PRO A 193 16.90 -11.28 17.68
CA PRO A 193 17.01 -9.83 17.75
C PRO A 193 18.44 -9.41 18.08
N GLU A 194 18.92 -8.39 17.38
CA GLU A 194 20.26 -7.82 17.53
C GLU A 194 20.20 -6.53 18.34
N ILE A 195 21.18 -6.32 19.23
CA ILE A 195 21.32 -5.10 20.01
C ILE A 195 22.75 -4.60 19.92
N ASP A 196 22.89 -3.36 19.50
CA ASP A 196 24.18 -2.68 19.41
C ASP A 196 24.13 -1.36 20.16
N MET A 197 25.16 -1.07 20.94
CA MET A 197 25.40 0.27 21.47
C MET A 197 26.18 1.07 20.43
N LEU A 198 25.49 1.95 19.72
CA LEU A 198 26.05 2.73 18.61
C LEU A 198 26.98 3.85 19.12
N ASP A 199 26.60 4.48 20.23
CA ASP A 199 27.42 5.48 20.90
C ASP A 199 27.37 5.26 22.42
N CYS A 200 28.55 5.07 23.01
CA CYS A 200 28.69 4.83 24.45
C CYS A 200 28.50 6.12 25.26
N GLU A 201 28.81 7.29 24.71
CA GLU A 201 28.75 8.56 25.43
C GLU A 201 27.30 9.01 25.61
N SER A 202 26.52 9.03 24.52
CA SER A 202 25.09 9.32 24.57
C SER A 202 24.22 8.13 24.94
N ARG A 203 24.82 6.93 25.09
CA ARG A 203 24.14 5.64 25.23
C ARG A 203 23.09 5.40 24.14
N LEU A 204 23.41 5.78 22.90
CA LEU A 204 22.54 5.50 21.76
C LEU A 204 22.55 4.00 21.48
N VAL A 205 21.39 3.35 21.66
CA VAL A 205 21.18 1.93 21.44
C VAL A 205 20.37 1.72 20.18
N ARG A 206 20.71 0.67 19.43
CA ARG A 206 19.94 0.13 18.32
C ARG A 206 19.45 -1.26 18.67
N TRP A 207 18.16 -1.49 18.53
CA TRP A 207 17.58 -2.84 18.54
C TRP A 207 17.01 -3.14 17.16
N THR A 208 17.31 -4.32 16.61
CA THR A 208 16.85 -4.74 15.29
C THR A 208 16.25 -6.14 15.34
N CYS A 209 15.12 -6.35 14.69
CA CYS A 209 14.46 -7.65 14.61
C CYS A 209 13.76 -7.84 13.26
N MET A 210 13.83 -9.07 12.73
CA MET A 210 13.16 -9.45 11.49
C MET A 210 11.90 -10.26 11.79
N TYR A 211 10.83 -9.96 11.08
CA TYR A 211 9.51 -10.54 11.26
C TYR A 211 8.98 -11.11 9.95
N ARG A 212 8.28 -12.24 10.06
CA ARG A 212 7.32 -12.72 9.07
C ARG A 212 5.94 -12.65 9.72
N ALA A 213 5.01 -11.92 9.13
CA ALA A 213 3.69 -11.72 9.72
C ALA A 213 2.59 -11.74 8.66
N THR A 214 1.39 -12.17 9.04
CA THR A 214 0.18 -12.00 8.25
C THR A 214 -0.53 -10.74 8.73
N VAL A 215 -0.46 -9.70 7.91
CA VAL A 215 -0.98 -8.37 8.23
C VAL A 215 -2.43 -8.27 7.78
N VAL A 216 -3.32 -7.93 8.71
CA VAL A 216 -4.73 -7.69 8.45
C VAL A 216 -4.90 -6.27 7.92
N GLN A 217 -5.48 -6.17 6.73
CA GLN A 217 -5.86 -4.92 6.10
C GLN A 217 -7.34 -4.62 6.40
N GLY A 218 -7.71 -3.36 6.27
CA GLY A 218 -9.12 -2.97 6.30
C GLY A 218 -9.91 -3.56 5.13
N ARG A 219 -11.17 -3.15 4.96
CA ARG A 219 -11.98 -3.60 3.81
C ARG A 219 -11.28 -3.26 2.50
N ILE A 220 -10.93 -4.30 1.75
CA ILE A 220 -10.29 -4.21 0.44
C ILE A 220 -11.39 -4.13 -0.61
N ASN A 221 -11.43 -3.03 -1.35
CA ASN A 221 -12.44 -2.82 -2.38
C ASN A 221 -11.91 -3.24 -3.75
N VAL A 222 -12.41 -4.35 -4.28
CA VAL A 222 -12.03 -4.88 -5.60
C VAL A 222 -13.09 -4.59 -6.67
N SER A 223 -13.98 -3.61 -6.46
CA SER A 223 -15.00 -3.24 -7.45
C SER A 223 -14.41 -2.84 -8.81
N ALA A 224 -13.20 -2.29 -8.81
CA ALA A 224 -12.48 -1.85 -10.02
C ALA A 224 -11.55 -2.91 -10.63
N PHE A 225 -11.55 -4.15 -10.14
CA PHE A 225 -10.67 -5.22 -10.63
C PHE A 225 -10.84 -5.42 -12.15
N PRO A 226 -9.74 -5.61 -12.93
CA PRO A 226 -8.36 -5.81 -12.49
C PRO A 226 -7.53 -4.52 -12.32
N HIS A 227 -8.17 -3.34 -12.38
CA HIS A 227 -7.51 -2.03 -12.33
C HIS A 227 -7.66 -1.38 -10.95
N ASP A 228 -7.68 -2.19 -9.92
CA ASP A 228 -7.80 -1.76 -8.54
C ASP A 228 -6.43 -1.32 -7.96
N CYS A 229 -6.48 -0.34 -7.06
CA CYS A 229 -5.34 0.21 -6.35
C CYS A 229 -5.63 0.15 -4.86
N HIS A 230 -4.68 -0.34 -4.08
CA HIS A 230 -4.84 -0.59 -2.66
C HIS A 230 -3.74 0.08 -1.86
N THR A 231 -4.05 0.48 -0.63
CA THR A 231 -3.03 0.90 0.34
C THR A 231 -2.89 -0.19 1.39
N ILE A 232 -1.75 -0.86 1.39
CA ILE A 232 -1.38 -1.86 2.37
C ILE A 232 -0.67 -1.15 3.52
N ALA A 233 -1.12 -1.33 4.76
CA ALA A 233 -0.54 -0.67 5.92
C ALA A 233 -0.02 -1.66 6.96
N LEU A 234 1.10 -1.31 7.60
CA LEU A 234 1.65 -1.95 8.79
C LEU A 234 1.55 -0.95 9.95
N GLU A 235 0.84 -1.32 11.01
CA GLU A 235 0.60 -0.47 12.19
C GLU A 235 1.42 -0.98 13.37
N MET A 236 2.28 -0.13 13.93
CA MET A 236 3.20 -0.47 15.03
C MET A 236 3.16 0.58 16.13
N ALA A 237 3.20 0.17 17.39
CA ALA A 237 3.17 1.08 18.53
C ALA A 237 4.01 0.57 19.69
N ILE A 238 4.32 1.47 20.63
CA ILE A 238 4.79 1.10 21.96
C ILE A 238 3.65 1.43 22.91
N LEU A 239 2.91 0.41 23.35
CA LEU A 239 1.70 0.59 24.18
C LEU A 239 1.96 0.28 25.67
N SER A 240 2.85 -0.67 25.94
CA SER A 240 3.14 -1.08 27.31
C SER A 240 4.00 -0.04 28.02
N HIS A 241 3.71 0.21 29.31
CA HIS A 241 4.45 1.13 30.16
C HIS A 241 4.46 2.60 29.68
N ARG A 242 3.45 3.02 28.93
CA ARG A 242 3.26 4.40 28.46
C ARG A 242 2.57 5.34 29.45
N LYS A 243 2.13 4.81 30.60
CA LYS A 243 1.45 5.57 31.66
C LYS A 243 2.41 6.49 32.40
N ALA A 244 1.85 7.50 33.07
CA ALA A 244 2.60 8.43 33.90
C ALA A 244 3.52 7.72 34.92
N GLY A 245 4.81 8.05 34.93
CA GLY A 245 5.80 7.51 35.87
C GLY A 245 6.34 6.11 35.53
N GLN A 246 5.92 5.50 34.42
CA GLN A 246 6.47 4.24 33.93
C GLN A 246 7.72 4.46 33.06
N ARG A 247 8.47 3.38 32.79
CA ARG A 247 9.74 3.42 32.04
C ARG A 247 9.62 4.13 30.69
N TRP A 248 8.51 3.91 29.97
CA TRP A 248 8.26 4.44 28.62
C TRP A 248 7.17 5.51 28.63
N ASP A 249 7.03 6.27 29.72
CA ASP A 249 6.04 7.34 29.88
C ASP A 249 6.10 8.31 28.69
N ARG A 250 4.98 8.41 27.98
CA ARG A 250 4.83 9.19 26.75
C ARG A 250 5.10 10.67 26.86
N ARG A 251 5.05 11.23 28.07
CA ARG A 251 5.38 12.64 28.33
C ARG A 251 6.87 12.89 28.11
N PHE A 252 7.70 11.89 28.41
CA PHE A 252 9.15 11.94 28.26
C PHE A 252 9.61 11.25 26.99
N TRP A 253 8.98 10.14 26.60
CA TRP A 253 9.33 9.36 25.42
C TRP A 253 8.37 9.60 24.26
N ARG A 254 8.79 10.46 23.33
CA ARG A 254 8.08 10.68 22.06
C ARG A 254 8.48 9.64 21.03
N LEU A 255 7.56 9.31 20.14
CA LEU A 255 7.85 8.43 19.00
C LEU A 255 8.29 9.29 17.81
N GLY A 256 9.28 8.83 17.06
CA GLY A 256 9.81 9.52 15.88
C GLY A 256 10.30 8.55 14.81
N LEU A 257 10.71 9.06 13.67
CA LEU A 257 11.41 8.27 12.66
C LEU A 257 12.93 8.37 12.88
N ALA A 258 13.68 7.36 12.46
CA ALA A 258 15.13 7.37 12.47
C ALA A 258 15.67 8.50 11.56
N THR A 259 16.70 9.18 12.03
CA THR A 259 17.35 10.29 11.32
C THR A 259 18.59 9.80 10.58
N GLU A 260 19.17 10.65 9.72
CA GLU A 260 20.45 10.31 9.07
C GLU A 260 21.57 10.06 10.07
N ASP A 261 21.57 10.77 11.21
CA ASP A 261 22.58 10.60 12.25
C ASP A 261 22.54 9.19 12.86
N ASP A 262 21.35 8.64 13.09
CA ASP A 262 21.17 7.27 13.59
C ASP A 262 21.81 6.24 12.66
N VAL A 263 21.68 6.48 11.35
CA VAL A 263 22.21 5.60 10.31
C VAL A 263 23.72 5.80 10.13
N ARG A 264 24.23 7.04 10.15
CA ARG A 264 25.67 7.35 9.98
C ARG A 264 26.51 6.72 11.09
N VAL A 265 26.04 6.75 12.33
CA VAL A 265 26.76 6.13 13.46
C VAL A 265 26.74 4.60 13.34
N SER A 266 25.66 4.05 12.81
CA SER A 266 25.53 2.62 12.62
C SER A 266 26.26 2.13 11.36
N ARG A 267 27.53 1.73 11.50
CA ARG A 267 28.32 1.07 10.44
C ARG A 267 27.65 -0.14 9.78
N LYS A 268 26.73 -0.80 10.49
CA LYS A 268 25.94 -1.96 10.03
C LYS A 268 24.52 -1.60 9.58
N ALA A 269 24.10 -0.33 9.64
CA ALA A 269 22.76 0.06 9.19
C ALA A 269 22.79 0.24 7.68
N LEU A 270 21.66 -0.09 7.03
CA LEU A 270 21.42 0.36 5.67
C LEU A 270 21.45 1.89 5.69
N GLN A 271 22.12 2.51 4.70
CA GLN A 271 22.26 3.96 4.54
C GLN A 271 20.94 4.72 4.34
N ILE A 272 19.80 4.05 4.50
CA ILE A 272 18.48 4.56 4.20
C ILE A 272 17.81 4.94 5.53
N PRO A 273 17.48 6.22 5.75
CA PRO A 273 17.21 6.75 7.08
C PRO A 273 16.04 6.09 7.80
N TYR A 274 14.91 5.82 7.12
CA TYR A 274 13.73 5.28 7.81
C TYR A 274 12.90 4.24 7.03
N GLY A 275 13.07 4.10 5.71
CA GLY A 275 12.21 3.24 4.88
C GLY A 275 12.86 2.71 3.61
N LEU A 276 12.85 1.39 3.43
CA LEU A 276 13.28 0.74 2.19
C LEU A 276 12.32 -0.42 1.86
N VAL A 277 11.89 -0.48 0.60
CA VAL A 277 11.38 -1.71 -0.02
C VAL A 277 12.56 -2.33 -0.74
N VAL A 278 12.99 -3.52 -0.33
CA VAL A 278 14.16 -4.18 -0.95
C VAL A 278 13.81 -4.59 -2.39
N ASP A 279 14.70 -4.35 -3.36
CA ASP A 279 14.49 -4.33 -4.82
C ASP A 279 13.96 -5.60 -5.52
N HIS A 280 13.46 -6.60 -4.78
CA HIS A 280 12.93 -7.85 -5.31
C HIS A 280 11.58 -8.25 -4.72
N VAL A 281 10.82 -7.32 -4.14
CA VAL A 281 9.44 -7.58 -3.75
C VAL A 281 8.58 -7.79 -5.00
N ARG A 282 8.55 -9.03 -5.49
CA ARG A 282 7.55 -9.50 -6.44
C ARG A 282 6.38 -10.04 -5.63
N ILE A 283 5.24 -9.35 -5.64
CA ILE A 283 4.00 -10.02 -5.21
C ILE A 283 3.68 -11.06 -6.30
N PRO A 284 3.61 -12.36 -5.97
CA PRO A 284 3.24 -13.38 -6.96
C PRO A 284 1.84 -13.08 -7.50
N GLY A 285 1.63 -13.09 -8.81
CA GLY A 285 0.30 -12.86 -9.41
C GLY A 285 -0.22 -11.42 -9.38
N GLU A 286 0.53 -10.50 -8.77
CA GLU A 286 0.31 -9.06 -8.84
C GLU A 286 1.69 -8.42 -9.05
N GLY A 287 2.17 -8.31 -10.29
CA GLY A 287 3.33 -7.47 -10.57
C GLY A 287 3.08 -6.04 -10.09
N ILE A 288 3.52 -5.74 -8.88
CA ILE A 288 3.82 -4.36 -8.51
C ILE A 288 4.81 -3.93 -9.58
N LEU A 289 4.45 -2.93 -10.37
CA LEU A 289 5.44 -2.08 -11.01
C LEU A 289 5.89 -1.12 -9.90
N PRO A 290 6.96 -1.42 -9.14
CA PRO A 290 7.60 -0.35 -8.39
C PRO A 290 7.90 0.72 -9.45
N LEU A 291 7.52 1.96 -9.15
CA LEU A 291 7.69 3.11 -10.02
C LEU A 291 9.19 3.47 -10.11
N MET A 292 10.05 2.50 -10.39
CA MET A 292 11.51 2.58 -10.36
C MET A 292 12.11 2.84 -11.75
N LYS A 293 11.27 3.05 -12.78
CA LYS A 293 11.71 3.32 -14.16
C LYS A 293 11.13 4.60 -14.79
N SER A 294 10.62 5.52 -13.98
CA SER A 294 10.25 6.88 -14.43
C SER A 294 11.15 7.84 -13.65
N TYR A 295 12.12 8.54 -14.19
CA TYR A 295 12.56 8.77 -15.56
C TYR A 295 14.10 8.84 -15.50
N ASN A 296 14.78 8.35 -16.53
CA ASN A 296 16.12 8.84 -16.90
C ASN A 296 16.00 10.28 -17.45
N THR A 297 15.35 11.19 -16.72
CA THR A 297 15.60 12.61 -16.88
C THR A 297 16.93 12.85 -16.18
N GLN A 298 18.00 12.40 -16.83
CA GLN A 298 19.27 13.09 -16.76
C GLN A 298 18.94 14.55 -17.03
N GLU A 299 18.88 15.36 -15.98
CA GLU A 299 19.71 16.55 -15.85
C GLU A 299 19.22 17.43 -14.69
N SER A 300 20.18 17.70 -13.80
CA SER A 300 20.35 18.99 -13.12
C SER A 300 19.20 19.53 -12.27
N SER A 301 18.95 18.90 -11.12
CA SER A 301 18.81 19.69 -9.88
C SER A 301 19.13 18.85 -8.64
N ALA A 302 20.33 19.09 -8.13
CA ALA A 302 20.83 18.53 -6.89
C ALA A 302 19.90 18.89 -5.72
N SER A 303 19.75 17.95 -4.77
CA SER A 303 19.16 18.09 -3.42
C SER A 303 17.70 17.66 -3.17
N SER A 304 17.04 16.93 -4.08
CA SER A 304 15.77 16.27 -3.71
C SER A 304 16.06 15.03 -2.86
N SER A 305 15.92 15.19 -1.54
CA SER A 305 16.10 14.18 -0.50
C SER A 305 15.50 12.81 -0.84
N ASN A 306 16.29 11.77 -0.60
CA ASN A 306 15.97 10.33 -0.74
C ASN A 306 14.67 9.92 -0.02
N HIS A 307 13.52 10.15 -0.63
CA HIS A 307 12.25 9.57 -0.17
C HIS A 307 12.18 8.12 -0.65
N GLY A 308 12.20 7.19 0.30
CA GLY A 308 12.37 5.76 0.03
C GLY A 308 11.19 5.15 -0.72
N ALA A 309 11.46 4.59 -1.90
CA ALA A 309 10.79 3.43 -2.53
C ALA A 309 9.24 3.31 -2.39
N GLY A 310 8.49 4.41 -2.32
CA GLY A 310 7.02 4.40 -2.20
C GLY A 310 6.44 4.07 -0.82
N LEU A 311 7.26 3.96 0.23
CA LEU A 311 6.77 3.78 1.60
C LEU A 311 6.40 5.12 2.24
N GLN A 312 5.18 5.18 2.78
CA GLN A 312 4.67 6.32 3.52
C GLN A 312 4.71 6.04 5.02
N PHE A 313 5.14 7.01 5.80
CA PHE A 313 5.21 6.94 7.25
C PHE A 313 4.32 8.01 7.86
N GLN A 314 3.39 7.61 8.73
CA GLN A 314 2.49 8.53 9.41
C GLN A 314 2.31 8.12 10.86
N PHE A 315 2.44 9.06 11.79
CA PHE A 315 2.05 8.84 13.18
C PHE A 315 0.56 9.15 13.34
N CYS A 316 -0.20 8.15 13.75
CA CYS A 316 -1.66 8.23 13.91
C CYS A 316 -2.04 8.13 15.39
N SER A 317 -3.08 8.87 15.79
CA SER A 317 -3.68 8.77 17.13
C SER A 317 -4.58 7.52 17.20
N GLN A 318 -4.53 6.77 18.31
CA GLN A 318 -5.35 5.57 18.50
C GLN A 318 -6.85 5.86 18.66
N GLN A 319 -7.26 7.13 18.78
CA GLN A 319 -8.66 7.53 19.00
C GLN A 319 -9.63 7.14 17.88
N ASP A 320 -9.15 6.92 16.65
CA ASP A 320 -10.02 6.71 15.48
C ASP A 320 -10.69 5.34 15.42
N LYS A 321 -10.34 4.38 16.30
CA LYS A 321 -10.86 3.00 16.24
C LYS A 321 -11.44 2.53 17.59
N SER A 322 -12.57 3.15 17.95
CA SER A 322 -13.73 2.57 18.69
C SER A 322 -13.62 1.79 20.01
N PHE A 323 -12.46 1.54 20.65
CA PHE A 323 -12.44 0.53 21.73
C PHE A 323 -12.60 0.96 23.19
N ASP A 324 -12.55 2.23 23.59
CA ASP A 324 -12.94 2.59 24.98
C ASP A 324 -13.21 4.08 25.18
N ARG A 325 -14.48 4.48 25.07
CA ARG A 325 -14.94 5.87 25.34
C ARG A 325 -14.95 6.23 26.83
N ARG A 326 -14.51 5.35 27.74
CA ARG A 326 -14.69 5.55 29.19
C ARG A 326 -13.49 6.16 29.93
N SER A 327 -12.35 6.37 29.28
CA SER A 327 -11.20 7.06 29.89
C SER A 327 -11.14 8.53 29.45
N PHE A 328 -11.86 9.39 30.18
CA PHE A 328 -12.01 10.82 29.86
C PHE A 328 -10.75 11.69 30.11
N CYS A 329 -9.62 11.14 30.58
CA CYS A 329 -8.46 11.94 30.97
C CYS A 329 -7.10 11.50 30.40
N SER A 330 -7.05 10.54 29.46
CA SER A 330 -5.78 10.11 28.88
C SER A 330 -5.63 10.61 27.44
N ILE A 331 -4.63 11.48 27.20
CA ILE A 331 -4.08 11.76 25.86
C ILE A 331 -4.02 10.43 25.09
N PRO A 332 -4.46 10.36 23.84
CA PRO A 332 -4.42 9.10 23.09
C PRO A 332 -2.99 8.66 22.85
N ASP A 333 -2.76 7.35 22.85
CA ASP A 333 -1.47 6.84 22.38
C ASP A 333 -1.35 7.00 20.86
N VAL A 334 -0.11 7.08 20.41
CA VAL A 334 0.26 7.29 19.02
C VAL A 334 0.91 6.02 18.50
N TYR A 335 0.58 5.64 17.27
CA TYR A 335 1.19 4.51 16.58
C TYR A 335 1.77 4.97 15.25
N LEU A 336 2.81 4.28 14.80
CA LEU A 336 3.39 4.45 13.47
C LEU A 336 2.61 3.58 12.47
N ARG A 337 2.05 4.21 11.45
CA ARG A 337 1.49 3.57 10.28
C ARG A 337 2.48 3.68 9.13
N VAL A 338 2.93 2.53 8.62
CA VAL A 338 3.74 2.42 7.43
C VAL A 338 2.85 1.92 6.30
N SER A 339 2.56 2.76 5.31
CA SER A 339 1.69 2.41 4.19
C SER A 339 2.46 2.31 2.88
N LEU A 340 2.16 1.28 2.10
CA LEU A 340 2.59 1.11 0.73
C LEU A 340 1.36 1.12 -0.17
N MET A 341 1.39 1.96 -1.21
CA MET A 341 0.37 1.88 -2.24
C MET A 341 0.78 0.86 -3.29
N VAL A 342 -0.14 -0.02 -3.67
CA VAL A 342 0.08 -1.08 -4.66
C VAL A 342 -1.00 -1.01 -5.73
N ILE A 343 -0.60 -1.28 -6.97
CA ILE A 343 -1.50 -1.47 -8.10
C ILE A 343 -1.41 -2.92 -8.57
N ARG A 344 -2.55 -3.52 -8.88
CA ARG A 344 -2.60 -4.89 -9.40
C ARG A 344 -2.01 -4.94 -10.81
N GLU A 345 -1.31 -6.03 -11.13
CA GLU A 345 -0.90 -6.29 -12.51
C GLU A 345 -2.08 -6.81 -13.33
N SER A 346 -2.63 -5.95 -14.18
CA SER A 346 -3.70 -6.27 -15.12
C SER A 346 -3.20 -6.93 -16.41
N GLY A 347 -1.89 -7.17 -16.56
CA GLY A 347 -1.26 -7.56 -17.83
C GLY A 347 -1.84 -8.83 -18.47
N TYR A 348 -2.21 -9.82 -17.66
CA TYR A 348 -2.89 -11.03 -18.15
C TYR A 348 -4.21 -10.70 -18.85
N TYR A 349 -5.04 -9.86 -18.23
CA TYR A 349 -6.35 -9.47 -18.76
C TYR A 349 -6.22 -8.52 -19.95
N ASP A 350 -5.31 -7.55 -19.85
CA ASP A 350 -5.10 -6.50 -20.85
C ASP A 350 -4.59 -7.04 -22.18
N ARG A 351 -3.70 -8.04 -22.13
CA ARG A 351 -3.01 -8.59 -23.31
C ARG A 351 -3.67 -9.83 -23.89
N ASN A 352 -4.33 -10.63 -23.05
CA ASN A 352 -4.85 -11.93 -23.50
C ASN A 352 -6.38 -11.94 -23.54
N ILE A 353 -7.05 -11.58 -22.43
CA ILE A 353 -8.50 -11.81 -22.30
C ILE A 353 -9.31 -10.81 -23.11
N VAL A 354 -9.10 -9.51 -22.90
CA VAL A 354 -9.92 -8.47 -23.56
C VAL A 354 -9.74 -8.48 -25.09
N PRO A 355 -8.51 -8.54 -25.65
CA PRO A 355 -8.33 -8.61 -27.10
C PRO A 355 -8.94 -9.86 -27.72
N LEU A 356 -8.84 -11.02 -27.05
CA LEU A 356 -9.42 -12.27 -27.53
C LEU A 356 -10.94 -12.18 -27.62
N LEU A 357 -11.60 -11.67 -26.57
CA LEU A 357 -13.06 -11.48 -26.57
C LEU A 357 -13.52 -10.47 -27.63
N ALA A 358 -12.80 -9.36 -27.75
CA ALA A 358 -13.07 -8.36 -28.78
C ALA A 358 -12.95 -8.95 -30.19
N PHE A 359 -11.93 -9.78 -30.42
CA PHE A 359 -11.71 -10.47 -31.70
C PHE A 359 -12.82 -11.48 -31.99
N LEU A 360 -13.22 -12.29 -31.02
CA LEU A 360 -14.34 -13.24 -31.19
C LEU A 360 -15.64 -12.54 -31.60
N ASN A 361 -15.93 -11.36 -31.01
CA ASN A 361 -17.09 -10.56 -31.40
C ASN A 361 -16.97 -9.97 -32.81
N VAL A 362 -15.78 -9.56 -33.23
CA VAL A 362 -15.53 -9.13 -34.62
C VAL A 362 -15.78 -10.28 -35.59
N VAL A 363 -15.30 -11.48 -35.27
CA VAL A 363 -15.53 -12.68 -36.10
C VAL A 363 -17.03 -13.01 -36.17
N ALA A 364 -17.76 -12.94 -35.05
CA ALA A 364 -19.21 -13.19 -35.05
C ALA A 364 -19.99 -12.15 -35.90
N ALA A 365 -19.63 -10.87 -35.81
CA ALA A 365 -20.20 -9.83 -36.66
C ALA A 365 -19.84 -10.05 -38.15
N ALA A 366 -18.61 -10.48 -38.46
CA ALA A 366 -18.20 -10.79 -39.82
C ALA A 366 -18.96 -11.98 -40.40
N VAL A 367 -19.18 -13.05 -39.62
CA VAL A 367 -20.00 -14.20 -40.03
C VAL A 367 -21.42 -13.74 -40.39
N THR A 368 -21.99 -12.82 -39.61
CA THR A 368 -23.31 -12.23 -39.85
C THR A 368 -23.36 -11.44 -41.17
N LEU A 369 -22.28 -10.72 -41.51
CA LEU A 369 -22.21 -9.93 -42.75
C LEU A 369 -21.92 -10.76 -44.01
N ILE A 370 -21.11 -11.82 -43.88
CA ILE A 370 -20.59 -12.59 -45.03
C ILE A 370 -21.56 -13.69 -45.46
N LEU A 371 -22.21 -14.36 -44.50
CA LEU A 371 -23.12 -15.47 -44.81
C LEU A 371 -24.53 -14.96 -45.09
N ASP A 372 -25.05 -15.32 -46.27
CA ASP A 372 -26.42 -14.97 -46.64
C ASP A 372 -27.45 -15.54 -45.62
N PRO A 373 -28.55 -14.81 -45.36
CA PRO A 373 -29.64 -15.27 -44.46
C PRO A 373 -30.11 -16.70 -44.72
N SER A 374 -30.20 -17.07 -46.00
CA SER A 374 -30.61 -18.42 -46.44
C SER A 374 -29.73 -19.57 -45.92
N HIS A 375 -28.49 -19.27 -45.51
CA HIS A 375 -27.57 -20.22 -44.88
C HIS A 375 -27.62 -20.17 -43.35
N PHE A 376 -28.82 -19.95 -42.79
CA PHE A 376 -29.07 -19.85 -41.34
C PHE A 376 -28.37 -20.94 -40.53
N PHE A 377 -28.45 -22.20 -40.95
CA PHE A 377 -27.85 -23.32 -40.20
C PHE A 377 -26.35 -23.14 -39.99
N HIS A 378 -25.61 -22.72 -41.03
CA HIS A 378 -24.17 -22.50 -40.92
C HIS A 378 -23.84 -21.24 -40.10
N ARG A 379 -24.59 -20.16 -40.30
CA ARG A 379 -24.43 -18.91 -39.51
C ARG A 379 -24.68 -19.15 -38.03
N GLY A 380 -25.82 -19.74 -37.68
CA GLY A 380 -26.19 -20.06 -36.31
C GLY A 380 -25.17 -20.99 -35.65
N LEU A 381 -24.72 -22.04 -36.35
CA LEU A 381 -23.71 -22.95 -35.83
C LEU A 381 -22.37 -22.25 -35.53
N LEU A 382 -21.89 -21.38 -36.42
CA LEU A 382 -20.64 -20.65 -36.22
C LEU A 382 -20.73 -19.67 -35.06
N ILE A 383 -21.80 -18.87 -34.98
CA ILE A 383 -21.99 -17.89 -33.90
C ILE A 383 -22.17 -18.62 -32.56
N LEU A 384 -22.89 -19.75 -32.53
CA LEU A 384 -23.07 -20.55 -31.32
C LEU A 384 -21.75 -21.18 -30.84
N ASN A 385 -20.90 -21.66 -31.76
CA ASN A 385 -19.56 -22.15 -31.42
C ASN A 385 -18.67 -21.04 -30.82
N ILE A 386 -18.76 -19.82 -31.35
CA ILE A 386 -18.07 -18.65 -30.78
C ILE A 386 -18.58 -18.35 -29.37
N ALA A 387 -19.91 -18.37 -29.16
CA ALA A 387 -20.51 -18.17 -27.85
C ALA A 387 -20.10 -19.26 -26.86
N PHE A 388 -20.03 -20.52 -27.28
CA PHE A 388 -19.53 -21.62 -26.45
C PHE A 388 -18.07 -21.41 -26.02
N ASN A 389 -17.20 -21.00 -26.94
CA ASN A 389 -15.81 -20.66 -26.63
C ASN A 389 -15.72 -19.51 -25.62
N GLN A 390 -16.56 -18.48 -25.78
CA GLN A 390 -16.60 -17.35 -24.86
C GLN A 390 -17.11 -17.73 -23.46
N ILE A 391 -18.09 -18.62 -23.36
CA ILE A 391 -18.52 -19.20 -22.08
C ILE A 391 -17.36 -19.96 -21.43
N GLY A 392 -16.61 -20.76 -22.19
CA GLY A 392 -15.43 -21.46 -21.70
C GLY A 392 -14.34 -20.53 -21.16
N ILE A 393 -14.04 -19.44 -21.89
CA ILE A 393 -13.12 -18.39 -21.44
C ILE A 393 -13.63 -17.75 -20.15
N ARG A 394 -14.92 -17.39 -20.12
CA ARG A 394 -15.56 -16.78 -18.94
C ARG A 394 -15.43 -17.66 -17.71
N LEU A 395 -15.81 -18.94 -17.79
CA LEU A 395 -15.69 -19.89 -16.66
C LEU A 395 -14.24 -20.01 -16.17
N SER A 396 -13.28 -19.98 -17.10
CA SER A 396 -11.85 -20.03 -16.78
C SER A 396 -11.36 -18.76 -16.10
N VAL A 397 -11.87 -17.59 -16.51
CA VAL A 397 -11.55 -16.30 -15.90
C VAL A 397 -12.22 -16.17 -14.53
N ASP A 398 -13.50 -16.51 -14.41
CA ASP A 398 -14.30 -16.41 -13.17
C ASP A 398 -13.65 -17.19 -12.02
N LYS A 399 -12.99 -18.32 -12.30
CA LYS A 399 -12.22 -19.09 -11.30
C LYS A 399 -11.08 -18.27 -10.66
N ASN A 400 -10.50 -17.33 -11.40
CA ASN A 400 -9.39 -16.49 -10.95
C ASN A 400 -9.85 -15.12 -10.44
N LEU A 401 -11.14 -14.80 -10.51
CA LEU A 401 -11.69 -13.56 -9.97
C LEU A 401 -11.87 -13.68 -8.46
N PRO A 402 -11.71 -12.58 -7.71
CA PRO A 402 -11.95 -12.59 -6.28
C PRO A 402 -13.44 -12.84 -5.99
N SER A 403 -13.72 -13.78 -5.08
CA SER A 403 -15.09 -14.08 -4.65
C SER A 403 -15.60 -13.00 -3.70
N VAL A 404 -16.40 -12.07 -4.22
CA VAL A 404 -17.03 -10.98 -3.45
C VAL A 404 -18.54 -10.95 -3.68
N GLY A 405 -19.29 -10.44 -2.70
CA GLY A 405 -20.76 -10.37 -2.75
C GLY A 405 -21.34 -9.23 -3.60
N TYR A 406 -20.51 -8.55 -4.40
CA TYR A 406 -20.91 -7.46 -5.29
C TYR A 406 -20.34 -7.68 -6.69
N GLU A 407 -20.93 -7.02 -7.69
CA GLU A 407 -20.43 -7.13 -9.07
C GLU A 407 -19.09 -6.42 -9.23
N ILE A 408 -18.11 -7.14 -9.76
CA ILE A 408 -16.79 -6.61 -10.12
C ILE A 408 -16.84 -6.09 -11.55
N ARG A 409 -16.11 -4.99 -11.83
CA ARG A 409 -16.01 -4.42 -13.19
C ARG A 409 -15.64 -5.45 -14.27
N MET A 410 -14.68 -6.33 -14.02
CA MET A 410 -14.33 -7.38 -14.98
C MET A 410 -15.53 -8.28 -15.32
N GLN A 411 -16.37 -8.63 -14.33
CA GLN A 411 -17.57 -9.44 -14.57
C GLN A 411 -18.57 -8.67 -15.44
N SER A 412 -18.79 -7.38 -15.16
CA SER A 412 -19.61 -6.50 -16.00
C SER A 412 -19.12 -6.47 -17.45
N ILE A 413 -17.80 -6.37 -17.66
CA ILE A 413 -17.21 -6.32 -19.01
C ILE A 413 -17.34 -7.67 -19.72
N LEU A 414 -17.13 -8.79 -19.02
CA LEU A 414 -17.37 -10.13 -19.56
C LEU A 414 -18.84 -10.34 -19.95
N ASN A 415 -19.77 -9.81 -19.14
CA ASN A 415 -21.19 -9.81 -19.43
C ASN A 415 -21.50 -9.01 -20.71
N GLU A 416 -20.96 -7.80 -20.83
CA GLU A 416 -21.13 -6.94 -22.02
C GLU A 416 -20.68 -7.64 -23.31
N PHE A 417 -19.49 -8.25 -23.31
CA PHE A 417 -19.03 -9.01 -24.48
C PHE A 417 -19.98 -10.16 -24.82
N PHE A 418 -20.55 -10.83 -23.81
CA PHE A 418 -21.47 -11.96 -24.02
C PHE A 418 -22.83 -11.51 -24.53
N PHE A 419 -23.34 -10.36 -24.06
CA PHE A 419 -24.60 -9.80 -24.53
C PHE A 419 -24.57 -9.46 -26.03
N ILE A 420 -23.42 -9.01 -26.56
CA ILE A 420 -23.25 -8.78 -28.00
C ILE A 420 -23.46 -10.08 -28.79
N LEU A 421 -22.83 -11.18 -28.35
CA LEU A 421 -23.01 -12.48 -29.01
C LEU A 421 -24.45 -12.98 -28.89
N LEU A 422 -25.06 -12.85 -27.71
CA LEU A 422 -26.45 -13.25 -27.51
C LEU A 422 -27.39 -12.47 -28.45
N ALA A 423 -27.17 -11.17 -28.61
CA ALA A 423 -27.93 -10.34 -29.53
C ALA A 423 -27.79 -10.82 -30.99
N LEU A 424 -26.57 -11.16 -31.44
CA LEU A 424 -26.34 -11.71 -32.78
C LEU A 424 -26.97 -13.10 -32.98
N ILE A 425 -27.01 -13.95 -31.94
CA ILE A 425 -27.69 -15.25 -32.01
C ILE A 425 -29.21 -15.06 -32.15
N LEU A 426 -29.80 -14.19 -31.32
CA LEU A 426 -31.23 -13.89 -31.35
C LEU A 426 -31.63 -13.23 -32.68
N GLU A 427 -30.80 -12.35 -33.20
CA GLU A 427 -31.00 -11.70 -34.47
C GLU A 427 -30.94 -12.70 -35.63
N ALA A 428 -29.95 -13.61 -35.66
CA ALA A 428 -29.90 -14.68 -36.66
C ALA A 428 -31.17 -15.56 -36.64
N GLY A 429 -31.68 -15.90 -35.45
CA GLY A 429 -32.93 -16.65 -35.31
C GLY A 429 -34.16 -15.86 -35.78
N THR A 430 -34.18 -14.55 -35.53
CA THR A 430 -35.25 -13.66 -35.98
C THR A 430 -35.26 -13.53 -37.50
N VAL A 431 -34.09 -13.32 -38.11
CA VAL A 431 -33.94 -13.26 -39.57
C VAL A 431 -34.42 -14.55 -40.25
N TYR A 432 -34.12 -15.71 -39.67
CA TYR A 432 -34.59 -17.00 -40.16
C TYR A 432 -36.12 -17.15 -40.09
N ALA A 433 -36.73 -16.77 -38.96
CA ALA A 433 -38.19 -16.81 -38.82
C ALA A 433 -38.87 -15.87 -39.83
N LEU A 434 -38.33 -14.67 -40.03
CA LEU A 434 -38.83 -13.70 -41.00
C LEU A 434 -38.71 -14.18 -42.46
N GLU A 435 -37.65 -14.94 -42.78
CA GLU A 435 -37.46 -15.54 -44.09
C GLU A 435 -38.53 -16.61 -44.39
N ILE A 436 -38.86 -17.44 -43.40
CA ILE A 436 -39.85 -18.53 -43.56
C ILE A 436 -41.29 -18.01 -43.55
N ASP A 437 -41.66 -17.18 -42.58
CA ASP A 437 -43.07 -16.89 -42.31
C ASP A 437 -43.63 -15.71 -43.11
N TRP A 438 -42.80 -14.72 -43.46
CA TRP A 438 -43.26 -13.46 -44.04
C TRP A 438 -42.79 -13.18 -45.46
N THR A 439 -42.03 -14.07 -46.08
CA THR A 439 -41.53 -13.90 -47.47
C THR A 439 -40.89 -12.53 -47.71
N ILE A 440 -40.22 -11.98 -46.69
CA ILE A 440 -39.58 -10.67 -46.76
C ILE A 440 -38.46 -10.72 -47.81
N SER A 441 -38.32 -9.64 -48.59
CA SER A 441 -37.25 -9.54 -49.58
C SER A 441 -35.88 -9.73 -48.93
N SER A 442 -35.06 -10.63 -49.50
CA SER A 442 -33.67 -10.88 -49.06
C SER A 442 -32.85 -9.59 -48.90
N ARG A 443 -33.15 -8.54 -49.70
CA ARG A 443 -32.50 -7.24 -49.57
C ARG A 443 -32.73 -6.60 -48.20
N TYR A 444 -33.93 -6.70 -47.64
CA TYR A 444 -34.26 -6.13 -46.34
C TYR A 444 -33.56 -6.91 -45.22
N LEU A 445 -33.51 -8.24 -45.30
CA LEU A 445 -32.79 -9.07 -44.33
C LEU A 445 -31.29 -8.73 -44.28
N LYS A 446 -30.65 -8.50 -45.44
CA LYS A 446 -29.26 -8.03 -45.51
C LYS A 446 -29.03 -6.67 -44.84
N TRP A 447 -30.03 -5.78 -44.89
CA TRP A 447 -29.97 -4.50 -44.17
C TRP A 447 -30.08 -4.70 -42.65
N VAL A 448 -30.91 -5.64 -42.20
CA VAL A 448 -31.01 -6.00 -40.78
C VAL A 448 -29.67 -6.56 -40.29
N ASP A 449 -29.07 -7.50 -41.02
CA ASP A 449 -27.75 -8.07 -40.72
C ASP A 449 -26.68 -6.99 -40.64
N ALA A 450 -26.65 -6.08 -41.63
CA ALA A 450 -25.69 -4.99 -41.67
C ALA A 450 -25.84 -4.04 -40.47
N LEU A 451 -27.08 -3.71 -40.09
CA LEU A 451 -27.35 -2.87 -38.93
C LEU A 451 -26.94 -3.59 -37.63
N ALA A 452 -27.29 -4.86 -37.47
CA ALA A 452 -26.96 -5.67 -36.31
C ALA A 452 -25.43 -5.81 -36.12
N ALA A 453 -24.71 -6.09 -37.21
CA ALA A 453 -23.26 -6.16 -37.20
C ALA A 453 -22.61 -4.81 -36.87
N CYS A 454 -23.09 -3.70 -37.44
CA CYS A 454 -22.61 -2.36 -37.12
C CYS A 454 -22.83 -2.00 -35.64
N LEU A 455 -24.01 -2.31 -35.09
CA LEU A 455 -24.30 -2.09 -33.67
C LEU A 455 -23.43 -2.97 -32.78
N ALA A 456 -23.23 -4.24 -33.14
CA ALA A 456 -22.36 -5.16 -32.42
C ALA A 456 -20.90 -4.67 -32.41
N LEU A 457 -20.37 -4.24 -33.56
CA LEU A 457 -19.01 -3.69 -33.67
C LEU A 457 -18.87 -2.38 -32.90
N GLY A 458 -19.86 -1.49 -32.99
CA GLY A 458 -19.87 -0.22 -32.26
C GLY A 458 -19.88 -0.44 -30.75
N HIS A 459 -20.72 -1.36 -30.24
CA HIS A 459 -20.75 -1.72 -28.84
C HIS A 459 -19.45 -2.41 -28.40
N ASN A 460 -18.87 -3.28 -29.23
CA ASN A 460 -17.61 -3.95 -28.95
C ASN A 460 -16.46 -2.94 -28.79
N ALA A 461 -16.36 -1.98 -29.70
CA ALA A 461 -15.39 -0.89 -29.63
C ALA A 461 -15.61 -0.01 -28.38
N TYR A 462 -16.87 0.27 -28.03
CA TYR A 462 -17.21 1.01 -26.82
C TYR A 462 -16.76 0.28 -25.54
N THR A 463 -17.07 -1.01 -25.40
CA THR A 463 -16.67 -1.83 -24.25
C THR A 463 -15.15 -1.88 -24.10
N VAL A 464 -14.41 -2.11 -25.21
CA VAL A 464 -12.95 -2.11 -25.21
C VAL A 464 -12.39 -0.73 -24.81
N ARG A 465 -12.93 0.36 -25.36
CA ARG A 465 -12.52 1.72 -25.00
C ARG A 465 -12.79 2.00 -23.52
N SER A 466 -13.97 1.64 -23.02
CA SER A 466 -14.35 1.81 -21.61
C SER A 466 -13.40 1.04 -20.67
N TYR A 467 -13.01 -0.18 -21.05
CA TYR A 467 -12.02 -0.97 -20.32
C TYR A 467 -10.67 -0.22 -20.20
N TYR A 468 -10.09 0.22 -21.33
CA TYR A 468 -8.78 0.87 -21.32
C TYR A 468 -8.79 2.29 -20.74
N VAL A 469 -9.89 3.02 -20.84
CA VAL A 469 -10.05 4.31 -20.14
C VAL A 469 -9.94 4.11 -18.64
N ALA A 470 -10.56 3.07 -18.09
CA ALA A 470 -10.47 2.79 -16.66
C ALA A 470 -9.10 2.32 -16.20
N ARG A 471 -8.39 1.55 -17.03
CA ARG A 471 -6.99 1.23 -16.81
C ARG A 471 -6.15 2.49 -16.65
N ASN A 472 -6.34 3.46 -17.54
CA ASN A 472 -5.60 4.72 -17.50
C ASN A 472 -5.97 5.55 -16.27
N GLN A 473 -7.27 5.61 -15.91
CA GLN A 473 -7.72 6.27 -14.68
C GLN A 473 -7.13 5.64 -13.41
N ALA A 474 -7.05 4.31 -13.34
CA ALA A 474 -6.44 3.61 -12.20
C ALA A 474 -4.95 3.93 -12.06
N ARG A 475 -4.22 3.95 -13.19
CA ARG A 475 -2.81 4.36 -13.23
C ARG A 475 -2.62 5.81 -12.81
N GLN A 476 -3.48 6.72 -13.29
CA GLN A 476 -3.46 8.13 -12.89
C GLN A 476 -3.72 8.29 -11.40
N LYS A 477 -4.72 7.60 -10.83
CA LYS A 477 -4.99 7.60 -9.39
C LYS A 477 -3.81 7.09 -8.57
N TYR A 478 -3.13 6.05 -9.07
CA TYR A 478 -1.91 5.56 -8.45
C TYR A 478 -0.80 6.63 -8.49
N CYS A 479 -0.55 7.27 -9.63
CA CYS A 479 0.45 8.34 -9.71
C CYS A 479 0.09 9.56 -8.84
N GLN A 480 -1.17 10.00 -8.85
CA GLN A 480 -1.66 11.09 -8.00
C GLN A 480 -1.55 10.76 -6.52
N GLY A 481 -1.92 9.54 -6.12
CA GLY A 481 -1.81 9.11 -4.74
C GLY A 481 -0.36 9.08 -4.24
N ILE A 482 0.62 8.83 -5.10
CA ILE A 482 2.04 8.97 -4.76
C ILE A 482 2.36 10.45 -4.54
N LEU A 483 1.97 11.32 -5.48
CA LEU A 483 2.30 12.74 -5.50
C LEU A 483 1.67 13.54 -4.34
N GLU A 484 0.38 13.34 -4.06
CA GLU A 484 -0.31 13.97 -2.92
C GLU A 484 0.34 13.62 -1.58
N LYS A 485 0.84 12.39 -1.47
CA LYS A 485 1.48 11.88 -0.25
C LYS A 485 2.90 12.41 -0.10
N GLU A 486 3.65 12.58 -1.18
CA GLU A 486 4.95 13.25 -1.16
C GLU A 486 4.82 14.72 -0.76
N LEU A 487 3.81 15.43 -1.29
CA LEU A 487 3.51 16.80 -0.88
C LEU A 487 3.17 16.87 0.61
N SER A 488 2.31 15.97 1.09
CA SER A 488 1.94 15.89 2.51
C SER A 488 3.15 15.62 3.42
N ALA A 489 4.10 14.78 2.99
CA ALA A 489 5.33 14.51 3.73
C ALA A 489 6.23 15.76 3.84
N ARG A 490 6.33 16.56 2.76
CA ARG A 490 7.10 17.82 2.77
C ARG A 490 6.51 18.89 3.69
N PHE A 491 5.19 18.95 3.83
CA PHE A 491 4.56 19.90 4.76
C PHE A 491 4.64 19.43 6.22
N SER A 492 4.72 18.12 6.46
CA SER A 492 4.85 17.57 7.82
C SER A 492 6.24 17.73 8.44
N THR A 493 7.30 17.98 7.65
CA THR A 493 8.66 18.19 8.18
C THR A 493 8.89 19.61 8.73
N ARG A 494 7.97 20.55 8.50
CA ARG A 494 7.84 21.70 9.40
C ARG A 494 7.31 21.14 10.70
N GLY A 495 8.25 20.75 11.57
CA GLY A 495 7.97 20.08 12.83
C GLY A 495 6.82 20.76 13.56
N PRO A 496 5.99 19.99 14.30
CA PRO A 496 4.87 20.56 15.02
C PRO A 496 5.38 21.76 15.79
N LEU A 497 4.88 22.96 15.44
CA LEU A 497 5.08 24.16 16.23
C LEU A 497 4.74 23.72 17.64
N VAL A 498 5.77 23.68 18.49
CA VAL A 498 5.65 23.29 19.88
C VAL A 498 4.73 24.34 20.50
N VAL A 499 3.45 24.00 20.65
CA VAL A 499 2.50 24.75 21.47
C VAL A 499 2.69 24.35 22.92
#